data_AF-A0A379FUP4-F1
#
_entry.id   AF-A0A379FUP4-F1
#
_cell.length_a   1.000
_cell.length_b   1.000
_cell.length_c   1.000
_cell.angle_alpha   90.00
_cell.angle_beta   90.00
_cell.angle_gamma   90.00
#
_symmetry.space_group_name_H-M   'P 1'
#
loop_
_entity.id
_entity.type
_entity.pdbx_description
1 polymer ?
#
loop_
_entity_poly.entity_id
_entity_poly.type
_entity_poly.pdbx_seq_one_letter_code
_entity_poly.pdbx_strand_id
1 'polypeptide(L)'
;MVGLVLSAKVITTKRGNRIGICTLDDRSGRLDIMLFSDALDKYQHMLEKDNILIATGQVSFDDFNGGNKMTVRELMDISEAREKYARGLAISLSDKQINDQLLNRLRSTLEPHRSGTIPVHLYYQKDDARAKLKFGVVWRVTPVDPLLNDLRTLLGSEQVELEFD
;
A
#
# COMPACT_ATOMS: atom_id res chain seq x y z
N MET A 1 12.48 0.62 6.33
CA MET A 1 12.69 -0.60 5.52
C MET A 1 11.36 -0.97 4.89
N VAL A 2 11.37 -1.43 3.65
CA VAL A 2 10.20 -2.06 3.00
C VAL A 2 10.58 -3.50 2.72
N GLY A 3 9.83 -4.47 3.21
CA GLY A 3 10.21 -5.87 3.04
C GLY A 3 9.05 -6.84 3.22
N LEU A 4 9.26 -8.05 2.70
CA LEU A 4 8.37 -9.20 2.86
C LEU A 4 8.59 -9.84 4.23
N VAL A 5 7.51 -10.15 4.94
CA VAL A 5 7.57 -10.88 6.20
C VAL A 5 7.91 -12.35 5.94
N LEU A 6 9.11 -12.76 6.34
CA LEU A 6 9.52 -14.17 6.26
C LEU A 6 9.08 -14.98 7.48
N SER A 7 9.12 -14.35 8.65
CA SER A 7 8.70 -14.96 9.90
C SER A 7 8.26 -13.90 10.90
N ALA A 8 7.34 -14.28 11.79
CA ALA A 8 6.90 -13.45 12.89
C ALA A 8 6.63 -14.34 14.11
N LYS A 9 7.00 -13.85 15.29
CA LYS A 9 6.71 -14.51 16.56
C LYS A 9 6.51 -13.48 17.67
N VAL A 10 5.62 -13.81 18.59
CA VAL A 10 5.47 -13.07 19.85
C VAL A 10 6.12 -13.88 20.95
N ILE A 11 7.01 -13.26 21.71
CA ILE A 11 7.68 -13.90 22.84
C ILE A 11 7.48 -13.08 24.12
N THR A 12 7.45 -13.78 25.24
CA THR A 12 7.44 -13.16 26.57
C THR A 12 8.87 -13.08 27.08
N THR A 13 9.33 -11.86 27.38
CA THR A 13 10.66 -11.62 27.94
C THR A 13 10.75 -12.15 29.37
N LYS A 14 11.98 -12.28 29.90
CA LYS A 14 12.23 -12.67 31.31
C LYS A 14 11.53 -11.75 32.33
N ARG A 15 11.22 -10.52 31.94
CA ARG A 15 10.52 -9.52 32.76
C ARG A 15 9.00 -9.58 32.63
N GLY A 16 8.45 -10.53 31.89
CA GLY A 16 7.00 -10.72 31.69
C GLY A 16 6.40 -9.92 30.54
N ASN A 17 7.14 -8.97 29.94
CA ASN A 17 6.63 -8.17 28.83
C ASN A 17 6.58 -8.97 27.52
N ARG A 18 5.53 -8.79 26.72
CA ARG A 18 5.41 -9.35 25.37
C ARG A 18 6.15 -8.47 24.36
N ILE A 19 6.91 -9.08 23.47
CA ILE A 19 7.55 -8.43 22.33
C ILE A 19 7.29 -9.22 21.05
N GLY A 20 7.08 -8.50 19.94
CA GLY A 20 7.01 -9.07 18.60
C GLY A 20 8.39 -9.03 17.96
N ILE A 21 8.78 -10.12 17.33
CA ILE A 21 9.98 -10.19 16.48
C ILE A 21 9.52 -10.65 15.11
N CYS A 22 9.86 -9.88 14.09
CA CYS A 22 9.54 -10.18 12.70
C CYS A 22 10.78 -9.99 11.83
N THR A 23 11.02 -10.91 10.91
CA THR A 23 12.13 -10.80 9.94
C THR A 23 11.58 -10.29 8.61
N LEU A 24 12.07 -9.14 8.17
CA LEU A 24 11.77 -8.56 6.86
C LEU A 24 12.89 -8.85 5.86
N ASP A 25 12.53 -9.13 4.61
CA ASP A 25 13.45 -9.33 3.49
C ASP A 25 13.10 -8.37 2.35
N ASP A 26 14.09 -7.58 1.90
CA ASP A 26 13.92 -6.58 0.84
C ASP A 26 14.70 -6.93 -0.45
N ARG A 27 15.08 -8.21 -0.60
CA ARG A 27 16.01 -8.74 -1.63
C ARG A 27 17.46 -8.28 -1.51
N SER A 28 17.76 -7.19 -0.80
CA SER A 28 19.14 -6.76 -0.53
C SER A 28 19.70 -7.42 0.74
N GLY A 29 18.82 -7.73 1.69
CA GLY A 29 19.17 -8.44 2.90
C GLY A 29 17.97 -8.67 3.80
N ARG A 30 18.27 -9.16 5.00
CA ARG A 30 17.28 -9.43 6.04
C ARG A 30 17.53 -8.55 7.25
N LEU A 31 16.46 -8.10 7.88
CA LEU A 31 16.51 -7.33 9.11
C LEU A 31 15.43 -7.82 10.06
N ASP A 32 15.83 -8.07 11.30
CA ASP A 32 14.88 -8.31 12.37
C ASP A 32 14.33 -6.97 12.89
N ILE A 33 13.00 -6.84 12.81
CA ILE A 33 12.25 -5.76 13.42
C ILE A 33 11.67 -6.23 14.75
N MET A 34 11.69 -5.35 15.74
CA MET A 34 11.23 -5.61 17.10
C MET A 34 10.14 -4.61 17.49
N LEU A 35 9.02 -5.14 17.98
CA LEU A 35 7.88 -4.37 18.46
C LEU A 35 7.76 -4.57 19.97
N PHE A 36 7.91 -3.49 20.73
CA PHE A 36 7.61 -3.48 22.17
C PHE A 36 6.10 -3.36 22.42
N SER A 37 5.66 -3.58 23.66
CA SER A 37 4.25 -3.85 24.00
C SER A 37 3.25 -2.91 23.34
N ASP A 38 3.42 -1.59 23.40
CA ASP A 38 2.49 -0.64 22.77
C ASP A 38 2.43 -0.79 21.23
N ALA A 39 3.60 -0.92 20.59
CA ALA A 39 3.67 -1.13 19.14
C ALA A 39 3.16 -2.52 18.75
N LEU A 40 3.42 -3.53 19.58
CA LEU A 40 2.94 -4.88 19.38
C LEU A 40 1.41 -4.92 19.44
N ASP A 41 0.81 -4.38 20.49
CA ASP A 41 -0.64 -4.39 20.66
C ASP A 41 -1.35 -3.67 19.50
N LYS A 42 -0.74 -2.62 18.96
CA LYS A 42 -1.24 -1.91 17.77
C LYS A 42 -1.08 -2.70 16.48
N TYR A 43 0.09 -3.30 16.24
CA TYR A 43 0.49 -3.79 14.92
C TYR A 43 0.60 -5.33 14.82
N GLN A 44 0.29 -6.08 15.88
CA GLN A 44 0.44 -7.55 15.89
C GLN A 44 -0.28 -8.23 14.71
N HIS A 45 -1.45 -7.71 14.34
CA HIS A 45 -2.27 -8.22 13.24
C HIS A 45 -1.61 -8.09 11.87
N MET A 46 -0.60 -7.23 11.72
CA MET A 46 0.13 -7.04 10.46
C MET A 46 1.30 -8.01 10.30
N LEU A 47 1.75 -8.63 11.41
CA LEU A 47 2.92 -9.51 11.48
C LEU A 47 2.58 -10.92 10.97
N GLU A 48 2.06 -11.01 9.75
CA GLU A 48 1.73 -12.27 9.10
C GLU A 48 2.72 -12.57 7.98
N LYS A 49 3.01 -13.85 7.79
CA LYS A 49 3.91 -14.31 6.74
C LYS A 49 3.40 -13.85 5.37
N ASP A 50 4.32 -13.47 4.49
CA ASP A 50 4.06 -13.04 3.13
C ASP A 50 3.39 -11.65 3.01
N ASN A 51 3.15 -10.94 4.12
CA ASN A 51 2.78 -9.53 4.08
C ASN A 51 3.97 -8.66 3.68
N ILE A 52 3.69 -7.61 2.91
CA ILE A 52 4.66 -6.55 2.62
C ILE A 52 4.45 -5.43 3.63
N LEU A 53 5.48 -5.15 4.41
CA LEU A 53 5.44 -4.13 5.46
C LEU A 53 6.47 -3.03 5.21
N ILE A 54 6.08 -1.82 5.55
CA ILE A 54 6.92 -0.64 5.59
C ILE A 54 7.14 -0.32 7.07
N ALA A 55 8.35 -0.58 7.55
CA ALA A 55 8.76 -0.35 8.92
C ALA A 55 9.64 0.91 9.02
N THR A 56 9.27 1.82 9.90
CA THR A 56 10.09 2.98 10.28
C THR A 56 10.44 2.86 11.76
N GLY A 57 11.72 3.06 12.07
CA GLY A 57 12.21 2.78 13.41
C GLY A 57 13.67 3.14 13.59
N GLN A 58 14.17 2.90 14.80
CA GLN A 58 15.56 3.10 15.15
C GLN A 58 16.35 1.83 14.89
N VAL A 59 17.41 1.92 14.09
CA VAL A 59 18.34 0.82 13.87
C VAL A 59 19.41 0.83 14.96
N SER A 60 19.69 -0.34 15.51
CA SER A 60 20.74 -0.58 16.49
C SER A 60 21.45 -1.88 16.19
N PHE A 61 22.72 -1.98 16.56
CA PHE A 61 23.41 -3.26 16.51
C PHE A 61 22.95 -4.15 17.68
N ASP A 62 22.75 -5.44 17.40
CA ASP A 62 22.50 -6.47 18.40
C ASP A 62 23.80 -7.20 18.70
N ASP A 63 24.43 -6.85 19.81
CA ASP A 63 25.68 -7.46 20.27
C ASP A 63 25.55 -8.97 20.56
N PHE A 64 24.34 -9.47 20.81
CA PHE A 64 24.11 -10.86 21.20
C PHE A 64 24.00 -11.79 20.00
N ASN A 65 23.29 -11.36 18.96
CA ASN A 65 23.08 -12.15 17.73
C ASN A 65 24.02 -11.76 16.58
N GLY A 66 24.80 -10.68 16.73
CA GLY A 66 25.79 -10.26 15.73
C GLY A 66 25.13 -9.76 14.45
N GLY A 67 24.30 -8.72 14.54
CA GLY A 67 23.63 -8.14 13.38
C GLY A 67 22.85 -6.87 13.70
N ASN A 68 22.32 -6.21 12.67
CA ASN A 68 21.45 -5.06 12.88
C ASN A 68 20.04 -5.52 13.26
N LYS A 69 19.40 -4.78 14.16
CA LYS A 69 17.97 -4.87 14.46
C LYS A 69 17.33 -3.50 14.38
N MET A 70 16.03 -3.47 14.11
CA MET A 70 15.24 -2.23 14.15
C MET A 70 14.19 -2.31 15.25
N THR A 71 14.16 -1.33 16.15
CA THR A 71 13.00 -1.09 17.01
C THR A 71 11.98 -0.27 16.25
N VAL A 72 10.81 -0.85 16.00
CA VAL A 72 9.73 -0.25 15.21
C VAL A 72 9.08 0.91 15.97
N ARG A 73 8.89 2.03 15.28
CA ARG A 73 8.09 3.18 15.74
C ARG A 73 6.77 3.28 14.98
N GLU A 74 6.81 3.04 13.68
CA GLU A 74 5.64 3.02 12.80
C GLU A 74 5.76 1.80 11.89
N LEU A 75 4.63 1.12 11.69
CA LEU A 75 4.47 0.03 10.74
C LEU A 75 3.29 0.37 9.85
N MET A 76 3.43 0.11 8.56
CA MET A 76 2.38 0.30 7.57
C MET A 76 2.35 -0.89 6.62
N ASP A 77 1.17 -1.26 6.13
CA ASP A 77 1.06 -2.14 4.98
C ASP A 77 1.11 -1.35 3.66
N ILE A 78 1.08 -2.06 2.54
CA ILE A 78 1.13 -1.43 1.21
C ILE A 78 -0.11 -0.57 0.92
N SER A 79 -1.29 -0.94 1.44
CA SER A 79 -2.54 -0.21 1.23
C SER A 79 -2.52 1.11 2.00
N GLU A 80 -2.13 1.08 3.28
CA GLU A 80 -1.96 2.28 4.12
C GLU A 80 -0.89 3.22 3.55
N ALA A 81 0.20 2.66 3.02
CA ALA A 81 1.22 3.48 2.37
C ALA A 81 0.69 4.16 1.11
N ARG A 82 -0.09 3.46 0.29
CA ARG A 82 -0.76 4.10 -0.86
C ARG A 82 -1.72 5.19 -0.41
N GLU A 83 -2.52 4.97 0.63
CA GLU A 83 -3.41 6.01 1.16
C GLU A 83 -2.65 7.24 1.67
N LYS A 84 -1.49 7.05 2.32
CA LYS A 84 -0.69 8.13 2.89
C LYS A 84 0.09 8.92 1.83
N TYR A 85 0.67 8.22 0.86
CA TYR A 85 1.63 8.82 -0.07
C TYR A 85 1.05 9.09 -1.46
N ALA A 86 0.01 8.38 -1.91
CA ALA A 86 -0.60 8.67 -3.21
C ALA A 86 -1.34 10.01 -3.18
N ARG A 87 -1.33 10.69 -4.31
CA ARG A 87 -2.02 11.97 -4.56
C ARG A 87 -3.18 11.83 -5.52
N GLY A 88 -3.26 10.71 -6.24
CA GLY A 88 -4.37 10.42 -7.13
C GLY A 88 -4.29 9.02 -7.71
N LEU A 89 -5.42 8.55 -8.20
CA LEU A 89 -5.52 7.43 -9.12
C LEU A 89 -5.71 8.01 -10.53
N ALA A 90 -4.68 7.88 -11.35
CA ALA A 90 -4.71 8.27 -12.76
C ALA A 90 -5.27 7.13 -13.60
N ILE A 91 -6.27 7.48 -14.41
CA ILE A 91 -6.86 6.62 -15.42
C ILE A 91 -6.64 7.30 -16.76
N SER A 92 -6.00 6.62 -17.70
CA SER A 92 -5.74 7.14 -19.05
C SER A 92 -6.69 6.46 -20.05
N LEU A 93 -7.40 7.24 -20.85
CA LEU A 93 -8.30 6.72 -21.90
C LEU A 93 -8.15 7.52 -23.19
N SER A 94 -8.17 6.81 -24.31
CA SER A 94 -8.29 7.39 -25.64
C SER A 94 -9.74 7.53 -26.10
N ASP A 95 -9.98 8.41 -27.07
CA ASP A 95 -11.27 8.55 -27.78
C ASP A 95 -11.81 7.23 -28.31
N LYS A 96 -10.95 6.34 -28.79
CA LYS A 96 -11.31 5.01 -29.32
C LYS A 96 -11.84 4.04 -28.26
N GLN A 97 -11.50 4.25 -26.99
CA GLN A 97 -11.93 3.37 -25.90
C GLN A 97 -13.26 3.81 -25.30
N ILE A 98 -13.57 5.11 -25.33
CA ILE A 98 -14.72 5.65 -24.62
C ILE A 98 -16.03 5.28 -25.34
N ASN A 99 -16.88 4.54 -24.63
CA ASN A 99 -18.26 4.29 -24.97
C ASN A 99 -19.08 4.06 -23.69
N ASP A 100 -20.41 4.06 -23.81
CA ASP A 100 -21.31 3.93 -22.66
C ASP A 100 -21.09 2.64 -21.85
N GLN A 101 -20.74 1.53 -22.53
CA GLN A 101 -20.48 0.26 -21.87
C GLN A 101 -19.22 0.35 -20.99
N LEU A 102 -18.14 0.95 -21.50
CA LEU A 102 -16.91 1.14 -20.74
C LEU A 102 -17.14 2.07 -19.55
N LEU A 103 -17.82 3.19 -19.76
CA LEU A 103 -18.10 4.16 -18.69
C LEU A 103 -18.96 3.56 -17.59
N ASN A 104 -19.97 2.76 -17.95
CA ASN A 104 -20.80 2.03 -16.98
C ASN A 104 -19.99 0.99 -16.19
N ARG A 105 -19.07 0.26 -16.85
CA ARG A 105 -18.20 -0.69 -16.16
C ARG A 105 -17.22 0.01 -15.23
N LEU A 106 -16.57 1.07 -15.69
CA LEU A 106 -15.65 1.89 -14.89
C LEU A 106 -16.36 2.42 -13.64
N ARG A 107 -17.56 2.96 -13.81
CA ARG A 107 -18.41 3.39 -12.70
C ARG A 107 -18.65 2.26 -11.70
N SER A 108 -19.13 1.11 -12.16
CA SER A 108 -19.41 -0.04 -11.30
C SER A 108 -18.17 -0.60 -10.59
N THR A 109 -16.99 -0.49 -11.20
CA THR A 109 -15.71 -0.87 -10.57
C THR A 109 -15.30 0.13 -9.48
N LEU A 110 -15.53 1.43 -9.66
CA LEU A 110 -15.18 2.46 -8.67
C LEU A 110 -16.18 2.52 -7.50
N GLU A 111 -17.48 2.26 -7.76
CA GLU A 111 -18.59 2.46 -6.82
C GLU A 111 -18.39 1.80 -5.43
N PRO A 112 -17.91 0.54 -5.32
CA PRO A 112 -17.68 -0.13 -4.04
C PRO A 112 -16.54 0.48 -3.20
N HIS A 113 -15.66 1.26 -3.82
CA HIS A 113 -14.44 1.78 -3.20
C HIS A 113 -14.51 3.27 -2.86
N ARG A 114 -15.67 3.94 -3.04
CA ARG A 114 -15.87 5.41 -2.93
C ARG A 114 -15.70 6.05 -1.53
N SER A 115 -15.32 5.27 -0.52
CA SER A 115 -15.17 5.75 0.86
C SER A 115 -13.73 6.08 1.22
N GLY A 116 -12.86 6.31 0.22
CA GLY A 116 -11.45 6.58 0.44
C GLY A 116 -11.05 8.05 0.32
N THR A 117 -9.75 8.29 0.39
CA THR A 117 -9.17 9.64 0.41
C THR A 117 -8.54 10.06 -0.92
N ILE A 118 -8.29 9.09 -1.82
CA ILE A 118 -7.51 9.31 -3.04
C ILE A 118 -8.40 9.83 -4.16
N PRO A 119 -8.13 11.02 -4.75
CA PRO A 119 -8.90 11.54 -5.87
C PRO A 119 -8.66 10.72 -7.15
N VAL A 120 -9.68 10.60 -7.98
CA VAL A 120 -9.59 9.96 -9.30
C VAL A 120 -9.42 11.03 -10.37
N HIS A 121 -8.41 10.85 -11.22
CA HIS A 121 -8.13 11.70 -12.37
C HIS A 121 -8.28 10.88 -13.65
N LEU A 122 -9.05 11.39 -14.61
CA LEU A 122 -9.15 10.84 -15.95
C LEU A 122 -8.33 11.71 -16.91
N TYR A 123 -7.27 11.13 -17.46
CA TYR A 123 -6.49 11.69 -18.55
C TYR A 123 -7.09 11.20 -19.87
N TYR A 124 -7.77 12.11 -20.54
CA TYR A 124 -8.36 11.87 -21.84
C TYR A 124 -7.42 12.35 -22.94
N GLN A 125 -7.18 11.51 -23.95
CA GLN A 125 -6.39 11.86 -25.12
C GLN A 125 -7.13 11.54 -26.43
N LYS A 126 -7.07 12.49 -27.35
CA LYS A 126 -7.36 12.30 -28.78
C LYS A 126 -6.21 12.88 -29.61
N ASP A 127 -6.24 12.69 -30.92
CA ASP A 127 -5.12 13.08 -31.81
C ASP A 127 -4.75 14.57 -31.71
N ASP A 128 -5.72 15.44 -31.46
CA ASP A 128 -5.56 16.91 -31.43
C ASP A 128 -5.76 17.54 -30.03
N ALA A 129 -6.05 16.75 -28.99
CA ALA A 129 -6.28 17.31 -27.65
C ALA A 129 -5.98 16.34 -26.50
N ARG A 130 -5.64 16.93 -25.36
CA ARG A 130 -5.53 16.25 -24.07
C ARG A 130 -6.32 17.02 -23.02
N ALA A 131 -7.01 16.30 -22.14
CA ALA A 131 -7.73 16.87 -21.03
C ALA A 131 -7.51 16.05 -19.77
N LYS A 132 -7.34 16.74 -18.63
CA LYS A 132 -7.38 16.13 -17.30
C LYS A 132 -8.72 16.46 -16.66
N LEU A 133 -9.52 15.44 -16.40
CA LEU A 133 -10.79 15.53 -15.69
C LEU A 133 -10.58 15.05 -14.26
N LYS A 134 -10.90 15.91 -13.29
CA LYS A 134 -10.89 15.52 -11.88
C LYS A 134 -12.30 15.10 -11.48
N PHE A 135 -12.44 13.89 -10.97
CA PHE A 135 -13.73 13.43 -10.49
C PHE A 135 -14.11 14.16 -9.20
N GLY A 136 -15.42 14.27 -8.96
CA GLY A 136 -15.95 14.91 -7.74
C GLY A 136 -15.49 14.21 -6.47
N VAL A 137 -15.57 14.90 -5.32
CA VAL A 137 -15.10 14.38 -4.01
C VAL A 137 -15.76 13.04 -3.64
N VAL A 138 -17.01 12.82 -4.07
CA VAL A 138 -17.77 11.57 -3.85
C VAL A 138 -17.19 10.35 -4.59
N TRP A 139 -16.23 10.55 -5.50
CA TRP A 139 -15.54 9.51 -6.26
C TRP A 139 -14.13 9.25 -5.74
N ARG A 140 -13.75 9.78 -4.58
CA ARG A 140 -12.48 9.42 -3.97
C ARG A 140 -12.49 7.95 -3.58
N VAL A 141 -11.39 7.25 -3.81
CA VAL A 141 -11.31 5.80 -3.62
C VAL A 141 -10.25 5.41 -2.61
N THR A 142 -10.39 4.20 -2.06
CA THR A 142 -9.31 3.53 -1.35
C THR A 142 -8.50 2.67 -2.35
N PRO A 143 -7.18 2.88 -2.49
CA PRO A 143 -6.34 2.23 -3.50
C PRO A 143 -5.91 0.80 -3.11
N VAL A 144 -6.89 -0.06 -2.80
CA VAL A 144 -6.66 -1.48 -2.49
C VAL A 144 -6.36 -2.30 -3.75
N ASP A 145 -5.66 -3.41 -3.60
CA ASP A 145 -5.30 -4.29 -4.72
C ASP A 145 -6.50 -4.77 -5.57
N PRO A 146 -7.65 -5.17 -4.99
CA PRO A 146 -8.82 -5.54 -5.78
C PRO A 146 -9.25 -4.45 -6.77
N LEU A 147 -9.34 -3.19 -6.31
CA LEU A 147 -9.71 -2.07 -7.17
C LEU A 147 -8.70 -1.86 -8.30
N LEU A 148 -7.41 -1.82 -7.97
CA LEU A 148 -6.35 -1.59 -8.96
C LEU A 148 -6.31 -2.72 -9.99
N ASN A 149 -6.48 -3.96 -9.56
CA ASN A 149 -6.49 -5.12 -10.44
C ASN A 149 -7.71 -5.10 -11.37
N ASP A 150 -8.91 -4.85 -10.84
CA ASP A 150 -10.13 -4.79 -11.64
C ASP A 150 -10.06 -3.68 -12.69
N LEU A 151 -9.53 -2.51 -12.34
CA LEU A 151 -9.31 -1.41 -13.27
C LEU A 151 -8.27 -1.77 -14.34
N ARG A 152 -7.16 -2.41 -13.98
CA ARG A 152 -6.13 -2.83 -14.94
C ARG A 152 -6.64 -3.93 -15.87
N THR A 153 -7.47 -4.85 -15.38
CA THR A 153 -8.14 -5.86 -16.21
C THR A 153 -9.14 -5.21 -17.16
N LEU A 154 -9.86 -4.18 -16.72
CA LEU A 154 -10.84 -3.47 -17.54
C LEU A 154 -10.20 -2.57 -18.61
N LEU A 155 -9.13 -1.86 -18.26
CA LEU A 155 -8.58 -0.74 -19.05
C LEU A 155 -7.19 -1.03 -19.66
N GLY A 156 -6.47 -2.00 -19.10
CA GLY A 156 -5.05 -2.27 -19.38
C GLY A 156 -4.14 -1.74 -18.28
N SER A 157 -3.05 -2.47 -17.98
CA SER A 157 -2.12 -2.14 -16.89
C SER A 157 -1.50 -0.75 -17.01
N GLU A 158 -1.11 -0.36 -18.23
CA GLU A 158 -0.49 0.94 -18.54
C GLU A 158 -1.49 2.11 -18.48
N GLN A 159 -2.78 1.84 -18.29
CA GLN A 159 -3.81 2.88 -18.23
C GLN A 159 -4.21 3.24 -16.79
N VAL A 160 -3.62 2.58 -15.79
CA VAL A 160 -4.00 2.73 -14.37
C VAL A 160 -2.77 2.89 -13.51
N GLU A 161 -2.56 4.10 -13.02
CA GLU A 161 -1.38 4.47 -12.24
C GLU A 161 -1.79 5.17 -10.94
N LEU A 162 -1.02 4.94 -9.87
CA LEU A 162 -1.08 5.78 -8.69
C LEU A 162 -0.09 6.93 -8.87
N GLU A 163 -0.58 8.15 -8.70
CA GLU A 163 0.23 9.36 -8.75
C GLU A 163 0.86 9.60 -7.37
N PHE A 164 2.16 9.88 -7.35
CA PHE A 164 2.93 10.26 -6.17
C PHE A 164 3.63 11.60 -6.45
N ASP A 165 4.12 12.28 -5.40
CA ASP A 165 4.96 13.47 -5.54
C ASP A 165 6.37 13.15 -6.07
#